data_AF-A0A059F5L2-F1
#
_entry.id   AF-A0A059F5L2-F1
#
_cell.length_a   1.000
_cell.length_b   1.000
_cell.length_c   1.000
_cell.angle_alpha   90.00
_cell.angle_beta   90.00
_cell.angle_gamma   90.00
#
_symmetry.space_group_name_H-M   'P 1'
#
loop_
_entity.id
_entity.type
_entity.pdbx_description
1 polymer ?
#
loop_
_entity_poly.entity_id
_entity_poly.type
_entity_poly.pdbx_seq_one_letter_code
_entity_poly.pdbx_strand_id
1 'polypeptide(L)'
;MLTKKFTTNFEMEIYDILRNYSSRDVNIMISGGSILKVLENINYERINTENWKIFFADERLESEDTNLAAANYLLTKLRCKVTPFQSTCLYSDLFKNIVIDLAILGIGEDGHIASLFPNSYTLKSKEYFISIDDSPKLPPKRNTITVKFINDKINKLIFLLPPSNGKIKDVKQPHFSILEKIKLPFTIFLVNKDITK
;
A
#
# COMPACT_ATOMS: atom_id res chain seq x y z
N MET A 1 2.28 -11.13 14.19
CA MET A 1 0.92 -11.61 14.48
C MET A 1 -0.07 -10.85 13.61
N LEU A 2 -0.96 -11.55 12.90
CA LEU A 2 -1.99 -10.97 12.03
C LEU A 2 -3.19 -10.53 12.89
N THR A 3 -3.68 -9.32 12.68
CA THR A 3 -4.90 -8.79 13.32
C THR A 3 -5.94 -8.43 12.27
N LYS A 4 -7.20 -8.83 12.45
CA LYS A 4 -8.33 -8.41 11.61
C LYS A 4 -9.18 -7.39 12.38
N LYS A 5 -9.52 -6.29 11.73
CA LYS A 5 -10.47 -5.28 12.21
C LYS A 5 -11.60 -5.15 11.21
N PHE A 6 -12.83 -5.14 11.70
CA PHE A 6 -14.02 -4.94 10.89
C PHE A 6 -14.52 -3.51 11.10
N THR A 7 -14.78 -2.79 10.02
CA THR A 7 -15.23 -1.40 10.06
C THR A 7 -16.34 -1.14 9.05
N THR A 8 -17.22 -0.19 9.36
CA THR A 8 -18.18 0.41 8.42
C THR A 8 -17.68 1.74 7.85
N ASN A 9 -16.58 2.29 8.38
CA ASN A 9 -16.04 3.59 8.00
C ASN A 9 -14.51 3.49 7.95
N PHE A 10 -13.98 3.24 6.75
CA PHE A 10 -12.54 3.11 6.55
C PHE A 10 -11.85 4.46 6.71
N GLU A 11 -12.47 5.53 6.25
CA GLU A 11 -11.96 6.90 6.30
C GLU A 11 -11.66 7.32 7.75
N MET A 12 -12.58 7.06 8.68
CA MET A 12 -12.40 7.40 10.10
C MET A 12 -11.29 6.58 10.77
N GLU A 13 -11.25 5.26 10.53
CA GLU A 13 -10.19 4.39 11.06
C GLU A 13 -8.80 4.83 10.60
N ILE A 14 -8.68 5.22 9.33
CA ILE A 14 -7.41 5.66 8.76
C ILE A 14 -7.07 7.09 9.17
N TYR A 15 -8.05 7.98 9.27
CA TYR A 15 -7.87 9.31 9.88
C TYR A 15 -7.29 9.20 11.30
N ASP A 16 -7.87 8.34 12.14
CA ASP A 16 -7.41 8.14 13.52
C ASP A 16 -5.99 7.59 13.61
N ILE A 17 -5.57 6.78 12.63
CA ILE A 17 -4.18 6.33 12.53
C ILE A 17 -3.28 7.48 12.09
N LEU A 18 -3.64 8.17 11.00
CA LEU A 18 -2.85 9.20 10.35
C LEU A 18 -2.64 10.44 11.24
N ARG A 19 -3.63 10.85 12.04
CA ARG A 19 -3.48 12.00 12.94
C ARG A 19 -2.38 11.84 13.99
N ASN A 20 -2.02 10.60 14.34
CA ASN A 20 -0.89 10.33 15.26
C ASN A 20 0.48 10.65 14.64
N TYR A 21 0.53 10.82 13.31
CA TYR A 21 1.71 11.17 12.54
C TYR A 21 1.75 12.67 12.17
N SER A 22 0.75 13.46 12.58
CA SER A 22 0.68 14.91 12.32
C SER A 22 1.94 15.63 12.82
N SER A 23 2.50 16.51 11.98
CA SER A 23 3.72 17.30 12.23
C SER A 23 5.02 16.51 12.42
N ARG A 24 5.00 15.17 12.27
CA ARG A 24 6.21 14.33 12.39
C ARG A 24 6.90 14.15 11.04
N ASP A 25 8.21 13.90 11.06
CA ASP A 25 8.94 13.37 9.90
C ASP A 25 8.56 11.90 9.70
N VAL A 26 7.83 11.61 8.63
CA VAL A 26 7.21 10.27 8.43
C VAL A 26 7.31 9.85 6.98
N ASN A 27 7.80 8.64 6.76
CA ASN A 27 7.80 7.98 5.46
C ASN A 27 6.58 7.05 5.35
N ILE A 28 5.61 7.41 4.52
CA ILE A 28 4.39 6.65 4.31
C ILE A 28 4.44 5.98 2.94
N MET A 29 4.18 4.68 2.90
CA MET A 29 4.08 3.91 1.67
C MET A 29 2.62 3.55 1.37
N ILE A 30 2.18 3.76 0.14
CA ILE A 30 0.81 3.45 -0.30
C ILE A 30 0.83 2.55 -1.55
N SER A 31 -0.23 1.76 -1.72
CA SER A 31 -0.55 1.15 -3.02
C SER A 31 -1.57 2.00 -3.78
N GLY A 32 -1.75 1.73 -5.08
CA GLY A 32 -2.85 2.32 -5.85
C GLY A 32 -4.21 1.65 -5.63
N GLY A 33 -5.11 1.84 -6.58
CA GLY A 33 -6.42 1.17 -6.64
C GLY A 33 -7.42 1.69 -5.61
N SER A 34 -8.29 0.81 -5.10
CA SER A 34 -9.45 1.20 -4.26
C SER A 34 -9.07 1.84 -2.92
N ILE A 35 -7.82 1.70 -2.46
CA ILE A 35 -7.38 2.35 -1.22
C ILE A 35 -7.19 3.86 -1.39
N LEU A 36 -6.88 4.32 -2.61
CA LEU A 36 -6.73 5.75 -2.89
C LEU A 36 -8.04 6.48 -2.61
N LYS A 37 -9.19 5.91 -3.03
CA LYS A 37 -10.52 6.47 -2.74
C LYS A 37 -10.76 6.70 -1.24
N VAL A 38 -10.33 5.76 -0.39
CA VAL A 38 -10.43 5.93 1.08
C VAL A 38 -9.55 7.10 1.52
N LEU A 39 -8.30 7.13 1.09
CA LEU A 39 -7.36 8.19 1.47
C LEU A 39 -7.78 9.57 0.97
N GLU A 40 -8.37 9.65 -0.22
CA GLU A 40 -8.91 10.86 -0.85
C GLU A 40 -10.09 11.43 -0.07
N ASN A 41 -10.91 10.57 0.54
CA ASN A 41 -12.09 10.98 1.30
C ASN A 41 -11.78 11.42 2.74
N ILE A 42 -10.53 11.24 3.21
CA ILE A 42 -10.11 11.73 4.53
C ILE A 42 -10.06 13.26 4.55
N ASN A 43 -10.52 13.86 5.65
CA ASN A 43 -10.32 15.28 5.92
C ASN A 43 -8.93 15.50 6.58
N TYR A 44 -8.01 16.13 5.86
CA TYR A 44 -6.66 16.43 6.32
C TYR A 44 -6.51 17.80 6.99
N GLU A 45 -7.57 18.60 7.15
CA GLU A 45 -7.49 19.96 7.74
C GLU A 45 -6.83 20.00 9.13
N ARG A 46 -6.94 18.91 9.89
CA ARG A 46 -6.36 18.78 11.23
C ARG A 46 -5.09 17.91 11.29
N ILE A 47 -4.53 17.55 10.14
CA ILE A 47 -3.32 16.75 10.02
C ILE A 47 -2.28 17.56 9.27
N ASN A 48 -1.20 17.97 9.96
CA ASN A 48 -0.08 18.61 9.29
C ASN A 48 0.78 17.55 8.60
N THR A 49 0.88 17.65 7.28
CA THR A 49 1.55 16.68 6.38
C THR A 49 2.83 17.24 5.74
N GLU A 50 3.31 18.41 6.16
CA GLU A 50 4.46 19.10 5.56
C GLU A 50 5.76 18.29 5.60
N ASN A 51 5.93 17.51 6.67
CA ASN A 51 7.11 16.68 6.90
C ASN A 51 6.91 15.21 6.45
N TRP A 52 5.78 14.91 5.80
CA TRP A 52 5.54 13.58 5.27
C TRP A 52 6.25 13.38 3.94
N LYS A 53 6.65 12.13 3.70
CA LYS A 53 7.14 11.64 2.41
C LYS A 53 6.30 10.47 1.97
N ILE A 54 5.66 10.59 0.81
CA ILE A 54 4.85 9.53 0.20
C ILE A 54 5.70 8.71 -0.77
N PHE A 55 5.61 7.40 -0.63
CA PHE A 55 6.24 6.40 -1.49
C PHE A 55 5.16 5.44 -2.03
N PHE A 56 5.41 4.87 -3.21
CA PHE A 56 4.55 3.83 -3.78
C PHE A 56 5.16 2.44 -3.56
N ALA A 57 4.32 1.48 -3.19
CA ALA A 57 4.72 0.08 -2.98
C ALA A 57 5.01 -0.65 -4.30
N ASP A 58 4.32 -0.25 -5.36
CA ASP A 58 4.51 -0.72 -6.71
C ASP A 58 4.10 0.37 -7.71
N GLU A 59 4.49 0.18 -8.96
CA GLU A 59 4.13 1.06 -10.07
C GLU A 59 4.00 0.26 -11.36
N ARG A 60 3.03 0.66 -12.20
CA ARG A 60 2.85 0.17 -13.56
C ARG A 60 3.76 0.97 -14.47
N LEU A 61 4.58 0.27 -15.25
CA LEU A 61 5.44 0.89 -16.25
C LEU A 61 4.74 0.85 -17.61
N GLU A 62 5.10 1.81 -18.47
CA GLU A 62 4.57 1.90 -19.85
C GLU A 62 3.04 2.00 -19.89
N SER A 63 2.48 2.83 -19.01
CA SER A 63 1.04 3.02 -18.89
C SER A 63 0.70 4.46 -18.54
N GLU A 64 -0.41 4.95 -19.04
CA GLU A 64 -1.03 6.21 -18.59
C GLU A 64 -1.70 6.06 -17.21
N ASP A 65 -2.07 4.83 -16.82
CA ASP A 65 -2.72 4.51 -15.55
C ASP A 65 -1.68 4.13 -14.48
N THR A 66 -0.74 5.04 -14.20
CA THR A 66 0.23 4.86 -13.11
C THR A 66 -0.43 5.05 -11.74
N ASN A 67 0.09 4.38 -10.71
CA ASN A 67 -0.30 4.61 -9.32
C ASN A 67 -0.03 6.06 -8.91
N LEU A 68 1.06 6.68 -9.39
CA LEU A 68 1.32 8.11 -9.19
C LEU A 68 0.21 8.98 -9.80
N ALA A 69 -0.15 8.76 -11.07
CA ALA A 69 -1.19 9.55 -11.73
C ALA A 69 -2.55 9.35 -11.05
N ALA A 70 -2.90 8.11 -10.70
CA ALA A 70 -4.13 7.79 -9.98
C ALA A 70 -4.20 8.47 -8.60
N ALA A 71 -3.06 8.67 -7.93
CA ALA A 71 -3.01 9.33 -6.62
C ALA A 71 -3.04 10.87 -6.71
N ASN A 72 -3.06 11.48 -7.91
CA ASN A 72 -2.91 12.92 -8.06
C ASN A 72 -3.92 13.72 -7.23
N TYR A 73 -5.19 13.31 -7.19
CA TYR A 73 -6.20 13.99 -6.38
C TYR A 73 -5.87 13.94 -4.88
N LEU A 74 -5.52 12.77 -4.35
CA LEU A 74 -5.03 12.63 -2.97
C LEU A 74 -3.86 13.57 -2.70
N LEU A 75 -2.88 13.60 -3.61
CA LEU A 75 -1.68 14.40 -3.44
C LEU A 75 -1.98 15.90 -3.38
N THR A 76 -3.01 16.41 -4.08
CA THR A 76 -3.43 17.82 -3.94
C THR A 76 -3.93 18.18 -2.54
N LYS A 77 -4.37 17.19 -1.75
CA LYS A 77 -4.84 17.39 -0.36
C LYS A 77 -3.71 17.35 0.66
N LEU A 78 -2.51 16.94 0.27
CA LEU A 78 -1.35 16.76 1.16
C LEU A 78 -0.27 17.79 0.83
N ARG A 79 0.34 18.39 1.86
CA ARG A 79 1.48 19.32 1.69
C ARG A 79 2.82 18.58 1.77
N CYS A 80 2.89 17.38 1.21
CA CYS A 80 3.99 16.45 1.44
C CYS A 80 4.95 16.37 0.24
N LYS A 81 6.12 15.75 0.47
CA LYS A 81 7.01 15.33 -0.63
C LYS A 81 6.55 13.98 -1.16
N VAL A 82 6.64 13.79 -2.47
CA VAL A 82 6.26 12.53 -3.14
C VAL A 82 7.45 11.98 -3.89
N THR A 83 7.73 10.69 -3.72
CA THR A 83 8.78 9.99 -4.47
C THR A 83 8.13 8.97 -5.41
N PRO A 84 8.21 9.17 -6.74
CA PRO A 84 7.72 8.22 -7.74
C PRO A 84 8.54 6.93 -7.83
N PHE A 85 7.91 5.77 -8.01
CA PHE A 85 8.63 4.48 -8.16
C PHE A 85 9.03 4.17 -9.61
N GLN A 86 9.85 5.06 -10.19
CA GLN A 86 10.27 4.96 -11.59
C GLN A 86 11.32 3.88 -11.84
N SER A 87 12.25 3.66 -10.91
CA SER A 87 13.37 2.73 -11.08
C SER A 87 13.75 2.03 -9.79
N THR A 88 14.02 0.72 -9.89
CA THR A 88 14.48 -0.11 -8.77
C THR A 88 15.87 0.29 -8.29
N CYS A 89 16.77 0.76 -9.15
CA CYS A 89 18.10 1.20 -8.72
C CYS A 89 18.04 2.49 -7.89
N LEU A 90 17.30 3.50 -8.35
CA LEU A 90 17.11 4.76 -7.63
C LEU A 90 16.43 4.54 -6.27
N TYR A 91 15.42 3.66 -6.24
CA TYR A 91 14.78 3.26 -4.98
C TYR A 91 15.76 2.52 -4.06
N SER A 92 16.56 1.61 -4.60
CA SER A 92 17.57 0.87 -3.82
C SER A 92 18.55 1.82 -3.14
N ASP A 93 19.03 2.84 -3.85
CA ASP A 93 19.93 3.84 -3.30
C ASP A 93 19.25 4.69 -2.20
N LEU A 94 18.02 5.12 -2.46
CA LEU A 94 17.24 5.91 -1.52
C LEU A 94 16.98 5.16 -0.20
N PHE A 95 16.62 3.88 -0.29
CA PHE A 95 16.27 3.05 0.87
C PHE A 95 17.45 2.42 1.60
N LYS A 96 18.70 2.80 1.26
CA LYS A 96 19.88 2.50 2.10
C LYS A 96 19.68 3.07 3.51
N ASN A 97 19.16 4.30 3.61
CA ASN A 97 19.06 5.05 4.86
C ASN A 97 17.61 5.42 5.25
N ILE A 98 16.61 4.88 4.54
CA ILE A 98 15.20 5.16 4.79
C ILE A 98 14.49 3.89 5.23
N VAL A 99 13.57 4.05 6.19
CA VAL A 99 12.57 3.07 6.59
C VAL A 99 11.18 3.67 6.40
N ILE A 100 10.18 2.82 6.14
CA ILE A 100 8.78 3.19 6.06
C ILE A 100 8.15 3.08 7.44
N ASP A 101 7.65 4.21 7.95
CA ASP A 101 6.99 4.27 9.24
C ASP A 101 5.59 3.64 9.20
N LEU A 102 4.90 3.81 8.08
CA LEU A 102 3.56 3.29 7.85
C LEU A 102 3.37 2.89 6.39
N ALA A 103 3.03 1.62 6.16
CA ALA A 103 2.57 1.12 4.87
C ALA A 103 1.07 0.85 4.90
N ILE A 104 0.32 1.46 3.98
CA ILE A 104 -1.11 1.25 3.77
C ILE A 104 -1.29 0.62 2.39
N LEU A 105 -1.52 -0.69 2.35
CA LEU A 105 -1.58 -1.46 1.11
C LEU A 105 -2.98 -2.03 0.87
N GLY A 106 -3.33 -2.24 -0.39
CA GLY A 106 -4.50 -3.02 -0.78
C GLY A 106 -4.20 -4.53 -0.83
N ILE A 107 -5.27 -5.32 -0.92
CA ILE A 107 -5.20 -6.73 -1.29
C ILE A 107 -6.03 -6.93 -2.56
N GLY A 108 -5.41 -7.52 -3.59
CA GLY A 108 -6.06 -7.89 -4.83
C GLY A 108 -6.99 -9.09 -4.67
N GLU A 109 -7.91 -9.29 -5.62
CA GLU A 109 -8.93 -10.36 -5.57
C GLU A 109 -8.35 -11.79 -5.48
N ASP A 110 -7.15 -11.99 -6.02
CA ASP A 110 -6.35 -13.23 -5.97
C ASP A 110 -5.46 -13.32 -4.71
N GLY A 111 -5.53 -12.32 -3.81
CA GLY A 111 -4.70 -12.22 -2.63
C GLY A 111 -3.31 -11.61 -2.86
N HIS A 112 -3.01 -11.04 -4.03
CA HIS A 112 -1.76 -10.28 -4.23
C HIS A 112 -1.70 -9.01 -3.37
N ILE A 113 -0.48 -8.55 -3.10
CA ILE A 113 -0.20 -7.27 -2.44
C ILE A 113 0.86 -6.53 -3.27
N ALA A 114 0.78 -5.20 -3.38
CA ALA A 114 1.62 -4.45 -4.33
C ALA A 114 1.57 -5.14 -5.71
N SER A 115 2.71 -5.51 -6.30
CA SER A 115 2.75 -6.42 -7.46
C SER A 115 3.42 -7.77 -7.14
N LEU A 116 3.26 -8.26 -5.92
CA LEU A 116 3.66 -9.59 -5.47
C LEU A 116 2.48 -10.57 -5.61
N PHE A 117 2.52 -11.39 -6.67
CA PHE A 117 1.44 -12.31 -7.01
C PHE A 117 1.58 -13.69 -6.34
N PRO A 118 0.46 -14.40 -6.12
CA PRO A 118 0.46 -15.76 -5.58
C PRO A 118 1.42 -16.69 -6.32
N ASN A 119 2.24 -17.43 -5.57
CA ASN A 119 3.15 -18.47 -6.08
C ASN A 119 4.19 -17.97 -7.12
N SER A 120 4.35 -16.65 -7.27
CA SER A 120 5.30 -16.06 -8.21
C SER A 120 6.75 -16.21 -7.74
N TYR A 121 7.69 -16.22 -8.70
CA TYR A 121 9.13 -16.21 -8.44
C TYR A 121 9.57 -14.98 -7.63
N THR A 122 8.85 -13.86 -7.75
CA THR A 122 9.13 -12.59 -7.06
C THR A 122 9.12 -12.75 -5.54
N LEU A 123 8.36 -13.72 -5.01
CA LEU A 123 8.29 -14.04 -3.59
C LEU A 123 9.58 -14.64 -3.02
N LYS A 124 10.53 -15.03 -3.89
CA LYS A 124 11.85 -15.57 -3.50
C LYS A 124 12.97 -14.53 -3.65
N SER A 125 12.66 -13.30 -4.08
CA SER A 125 13.65 -12.26 -4.30
C SER A 125 14.43 -11.93 -3.02
N LYS A 126 15.76 -11.82 -3.15
CA LYS A 126 16.67 -11.38 -2.09
C LYS A 126 16.93 -9.87 -2.13
N GLU A 127 16.42 -9.19 -3.15
CA GLU A 127 16.50 -7.74 -3.29
C GLU A 127 15.32 -7.06 -2.58
N TYR A 128 15.44 -5.76 -2.33
CA TYR A 128 14.35 -4.96 -1.77
C TYR A 128 13.29 -4.58 -2.81
N PHE A 129 13.70 -4.44 -4.06
CA PHE A 129 12.85 -4.03 -5.16
C PHE A 129 13.08 -4.96 -6.35
N ILE A 130 12.05 -5.18 -7.15
CA ILE A 130 12.13 -6.00 -8.35
C ILE A 130 11.32 -5.38 -9.48
N SER A 131 11.87 -5.44 -10.68
CA SER A 131 11.15 -5.16 -11.92
C SER A 131 10.58 -6.47 -12.45
N ILE A 132 9.31 -6.45 -12.84
CA ILE A 132 8.55 -7.57 -13.37
C ILE A 132 8.20 -7.20 -14.79
N ASP A 133 8.54 -8.03 -15.77
CA ASP A 133 8.22 -7.76 -17.18
C ASP A 133 6.95 -8.49 -17.66
N ASP A 134 6.52 -9.50 -16.90
CA ASP A 134 5.50 -10.49 -17.27
C ASP A 134 4.39 -10.60 -16.22
N SER A 135 3.97 -9.49 -15.63
CA SER A 135 2.88 -9.51 -14.62
C SER A 135 1.62 -10.16 -15.20
N PRO A 136 0.95 -11.06 -14.45
CA PRO A 136 -0.27 -11.73 -14.88
C PRO A 136 -1.47 -10.77 -15.06
N LYS A 137 -1.32 -9.51 -14.62
CA LYS A 137 -2.30 -8.44 -14.82
C LYS A 137 -1.69 -7.31 -15.64
N LEU A 138 -2.46 -6.75 -16.56
CA LEU A 138 -2.06 -5.59 -17.35
C LEU A 138 -2.01 -4.31 -16.51
N PRO A 139 -1.12 -3.35 -16.85
CA PRO A 139 0.07 -3.50 -17.70
C PRO A 139 1.09 -4.51 -17.12
N PRO A 140 1.83 -5.24 -17.99
CA PRO A 140 2.68 -6.35 -17.56
C PRO A 140 3.98 -5.90 -16.91
N LYS A 141 4.53 -4.75 -17.33
CA LYS A 141 5.76 -4.22 -16.75
C LYS A 141 5.48 -3.46 -15.47
N ARG A 142 6.15 -3.82 -14.38
CA ARG A 142 5.94 -3.23 -13.06
C ARG A 142 7.21 -3.15 -12.25
N ASN A 143 7.31 -2.13 -11.40
CA ASN A 143 8.25 -2.13 -10.28
C ASN A 143 7.48 -2.45 -9.00
N THR A 144 8.06 -3.20 -8.07
CA THR A 144 7.42 -3.50 -6.78
C THR A 144 8.44 -3.68 -5.67
N ILE A 145 8.02 -3.39 -4.44
CA ILE A 145 8.69 -3.87 -3.23
C ILE A 145 8.61 -5.40 -3.15
N THR A 146 9.58 -6.01 -2.50
CA THR A 146 9.61 -7.45 -2.23
C THR A 146 9.15 -7.78 -0.81
N VAL A 147 8.95 -9.06 -0.52
CA VAL A 147 8.69 -9.50 0.86
C VAL A 147 9.86 -9.19 1.80
N LYS A 148 11.10 -9.22 1.29
CA LYS A 148 12.28 -8.81 2.06
C LYS A 148 12.17 -7.34 2.49
N PHE A 149 11.75 -6.46 1.59
CA PHE A 149 11.53 -5.05 1.93
C PHE A 149 10.44 -4.90 2.98
N ILE A 150 9.32 -5.60 2.83
CA ILE A 150 8.23 -5.57 3.81
C ILE A 150 8.72 -5.94 5.22
N ASN A 151 9.57 -6.97 5.33
CA ASN A 151 10.06 -7.44 6.62
C ASN A 151 11.16 -6.56 7.22
N ASP A 152 12.02 -5.96 6.40
CA ASP A 152 13.23 -5.28 6.89
C ASP A 152 13.07 -3.76 6.98
N LYS A 153 12.15 -3.17 6.20
CA LYS A 153 12.09 -1.72 5.98
C LYS A 153 10.76 -1.09 6.37
N ILE A 154 9.76 -1.87 6.81
CA ILE A 154 8.45 -1.34 7.22
C ILE A 154 8.27 -1.51 8.73
N ASN A 155 7.95 -0.42 9.44
CA ASN A 155 7.69 -0.42 10.87
C ASN A 155 6.25 -0.83 11.20
N LYS A 156 5.28 -0.32 10.42
CA LYS A 156 3.86 -0.62 10.61
C LYS A 156 3.19 -0.94 9.28
N LEU A 157 2.56 -2.10 9.17
CA LEU A 157 1.86 -2.55 7.97
C LEU A 157 0.35 -2.67 8.21
N ILE A 158 -0.41 -2.04 7.32
CA ILE A 158 -1.87 -2.07 7.29
C ILE A 158 -2.32 -2.49 5.89
N PHE A 159 -3.26 -3.42 5.85
CA PHE A 159 -4.00 -3.75 4.64
C PHE A 159 -5.42 -3.19 4.70
N LEU A 160 -5.87 -2.53 3.63
CA LEU A 160 -7.25 -2.08 3.46
C LEU A 160 -7.95 -2.88 2.38
N LEU A 161 -9.15 -3.37 2.71
CA LEU A 161 -10.06 -3.99 1.75
C LEU A 161 -11.40 -3.24 1.78
N PRO A 162 -11.42 -1.97 1.35
CA PRO A 162 -12.68 -1.24 1.18
C PRO A 162 -13.47 -1.86 0.01
N PRO A 163 -14.80 -1.64 -0.05
CA PRO A 163 -15.59 -1.98 -1.22
C PRO A 163 -15.01 -1.30 -2.47
N SER A 164 -14.94 -2.03 -3.58
CA SER A 164 -14.58 -1.47 -4.88
C SER A 164 -15.84 -1.37 -5.72
N ASN A 165 -16.26 -0.14 -6.06
CA ASN A 165 -17.49 0.14 -6.80
C ASN A 165 -18.72 -0.56 -6.18
N GLY A 166 -18.86 -0.46 -4.86
CA GLY A 166 -19.95 -1.08 -4.10
C GLY A 166 -19.81 -2.59 -3.87
N LYS A 167 -18.80 -3.25 -4.43
CA LYS A 167 -18.58 -4.69 -4.27
C LYS A 167 -17.53 -4.97 -3.20
N ILE A 168 -17.88 -5.85 -2.26
CA ILE A 168 -16.95 -6.38 -1.26
C ILE A 168 -16.20 -7.55 -1.88
N LYS A 169 -14.87 -7.53 -1.84
CA LYS A 169 -14.04 -8.64 -2.32
C LYS A 169 -14.21 -9.87 -1.41
N ASP A 170 -14.17 -11.06 -1.99
CA ASP A 170 -14.26 -12.31 -1.22
C ASP A 170 -12.98 -12.62 -0.43
N VAL A 171 -11.84 -12.14 -0.92
CA VAL A 171 -10.55 -12.25 -0.23
C VAL A 171 -10.56 -11.46 1.09
N LYS A 172 -9.96 -12.02 2.13
CA LYS A 172 -9.91 -11.41 3.48
C LYS A 172 -8.49 -11.24 4.04
N GLN A 173 -7.48 -11.67 3.28
CA GLN A 173 -6.07 -11.64 3.66
C GLN A 173 -5.19 -11.94 2.43
N PRO A 174 -3.87 -11.64 2.48
CA PRO A 174 -2.97 -12.01 1.40
C PRO A 174 -3.01 -13.51 1.15
N HIS A 175 -2.74 -13.92 -0.08
CA HIS A 175 -2.67 -15.34 -0.45
C HIS A 175 -1.65 -16.07 0.45
N PHE A 176 -1.89 -17.34 0.78
CA PHE A 176 -1.07 -18.09 1.74
C PHE A 176 0.44 -18.06 1.40
N SER A 177 0.81 -18.21 0.13
CA SER A 177 2.22 -18.18 -0.32
C SER A 177 2.92 -16.82 -0.15
N ILE A 178 2.15 -15.74 0.05
CA ILE A 178 2.67 -14.42 0.43
C ILE A 178 2.65 -14.30 1.96
N LEU A 179 1.51 -14.64 2.57
CA LEU A 179 1.25 -14.53 3.99
C LEU A 179 2.30 -15.24 4.84
N GLU A 180 2.69 -16.47 4.48
CA GLU A 180 3.69 -17.27 5.20
C GLU A 180 5.08 -16.59 5.25
N LYS A 181 5.34 -15.64 4.33
CA LYS A 181 6.63 -14.96 4.18
C LYS A 181 6.70 -13.61 4.89
N ILE A 182 5.54 -13.04 5.26
CA ILE A 182 5.47 -11.78 6.01
C ILE A 182 5.66 -12.08 7.50
N LYS A 183 6.76 -11.57 8.06
CA LYS A 183 7.12 -11.70 9.47
C LYS A 183 6.65 -10.51 10.30
N LEU A 184 6.58 -9.34 9.68
CA LEU A 184 6.09 -8.11 10.31
C LEU A 184 4.63 -8.28 10.77
N PRO A 185 4.27 -7.97 12.04
CA PRO A 185 2.88 -7.90 12.44
C PRO A 185 2.10 -6.87 11.61
N PHE A 186 0.88 -7.20 11.23
CA PHE A 186 0.05 -6.31 10.42
C PHE A 186 -1.42 -6.41 10.78
N THR A 187 -2.15 -5.35 10.42
CA THR A 187 -3.60 -5.27 10.60
C THR A 187 -4.30 -5.27 9.25
N ILE A 188 -5.39 -6.01 9.12
CA ILE A 188 -6.27 -5.99 7.94
C ILE A 188 -7.58 -5.33 8.34
N PHE A 189 -7.95 -4.25 7.67
CA PHE A 189 -9.27 -3.64 7.77
C PHE A 189 -10.20 -4.24 6.72
N LEU A 190 -11.31 -4.81 7.20
CA LEU A 190 -12.33 -5.50 6.42
C LEU A 190 -13.68 -4.80 6.64
N VAL A 191 -14.57 -4.93 5.66
CA VAL A 191 -15.95 -4.44 5.79
C VAL A 191 -16.68 -5.24 6.86
N ASN A 192 -17.33 -4.56 7.80
CA ASN A 192 -18.29 -5.19 8.71
C ASN A 192 -19.61 -5.47 7.96
N LYS A 193 -19.94 -6.75 7.75
CA LYS A 193 -21.16 -7.18 7.02
C LYS A 193 -22.42 -7.20 7.90
N ASP A 194 -22.29 -7.06 9.22
CA ASP A 194 -23.41 -7.24 10.16
C ASP A 194 -24.38 -6.03 10.22
N ILE A 195 -24.19 -5.01 9.37
CA ILE A 195 -25.04 -3.81 9.28
C ILE A 195 -25.71 -3.65 7.90
N THR A 196 -25.49 -4.58 6.96
CA THR A 196 -26.25 -4.61 5.69
C THR A 196 -27.49 -5.52 5.80
N LYS A 197 -28.38 -5.21 6.74
CA LYS A 197 -29.76 -5.72 6.79
C LYS A 197 -30.72 -4.55 6.85
#